data_AF-A0A832NHC0-F1
#
_entry.id   AF-A0A832NHC0-F1
#
_cell.length_a   1.000
_cell.length_b   1.000
_cell.length_c   1.000
_cell.angle_alpha   90.00
_cell.angle_beta   90.00
_cell.angle_gamma   90.00
#
_symmetry.space_group_name_H-M   'P 1'
#
loop_
_entity.id
_entity.type
_entity.pdbx_description
1 polymer ?
#
loop_
_entity_poly.entity_id
_entity_poly.type
_entity_poly.pdbx_seq_one_letter_code
_entity_poly.pdbx_strand_id
1 'polypeptide(L)' 'MKKNIIAMAVAAAVAAPAAAIADTTLYGKIHVSTDFYGSDNESSNNYAISSNSSRIGIRGTEDIANNLALVY' A
#
# COMPACT_ATOMS: atom_id res chain seq x y z
N MET A 1 22.10 20.44 -5.79
CA MET A 1 21.89 20.38 -4.32
C MET A 1 20.52 19.86 -3.93
N LYS A 2 19.39 20.46 -4.36
CA LYS A 2 18.03 19.99 -3.99
C LYS A 2 17.72 18.55 -4.44
N LYS A 3 18.17 18.16 -5.64
CA LYS A 3 17.98 16.80 -6.20
C LYS A 3 18.67 15.71 -5.35
N ASN A 4 19.79 16.04 -4.71
CA ASN A 4 20.54 15.11 -3.88
C ASN A 4 19.87 14.92 -2.52
N ILE A 5 19.29 15.99 -1.96
CA ILE A 5 18.47 15.92 -0.74
C ILE A 5 17.24 15.05 -0.97
N ILE A 6 16.56 15.20 -2.11
CA ILE A 6 15.41 14.35 -2.45
C ILE A 6 15.84 12.89 -2.65
N ALA A 7 16.93 12.63 -3.36
CA ALA A 7 17.45 11.29 -3.54
C ALA A 7 17.84 10.63 -2.20
N MET A 8 18.45 11.38 -1.28
CA MET A 8 18.75 10.91 0.07
C MET A 8 17.49 10.68 0.91
N ALA A 9 16.47 11.53 0.77
CA ALA A 9 15.19 11.34 1.46
C ALA A 9 14.45 10.09 0.96
N VAL A 10 14.48 9.83 -0.35
CA VAL A 10 13.93 8.59 -0.93
C VAL A 10 14.73 7.38 -0.48
N ALA A 11 16.07 7.45 -0.52
CA ALA A 11 16.92 6.37 -0.03
C ALA A 11 16.71 6.09 1.46
N ALA A 12 16.59 7.14 2.29
CA ALA A 12 16.28 7.02 3.71
C ALA A 12 14.87 6.45 3.95
N ALA A 13 13.87 6.86 3.15
CA ALA A 13 12.51 6.32 3.25
C ALA A 13 12.42 4.84 2.85
N VAL A 14 13.25 4.39 1.90
CA VAL A 14 13.33 2.99 1.48
C VAL A 14 14.15 2.14 2.45
N ALA A 15 15.18 2.71 3.07
CA ALA A 15 16.06 2.02 4.01
C ALA A 15 15.56 2.01 5.46
N ALA A 16 14.73 2.99 5.86
CA ALA A 16 14.18 3.07 7.22
C ALA A 16 13.38 1.82 7.66
N PRO A 17 12.55 1.19 6.80
CA PRO A 17 11.88 -0.07 7.13
C PRO A 17 12.85 -1.23 7.41
N ALA A 18 14.04 -1.22 6.81
CA ALA A 18 15.02 -2.30 7.00
C ALA A 18 15.79 -2.19 8.33
N ALA A 19 15.79 -1.02 8.99
CA ALA A 19 16.44 -0.82 10.28
C ALA A 19 15.52 -1.12 11.49
N ALA A 20 14.22 -1.20 11.26
CA ALA A 20 13.21 -1.49 12.27
C ALA A 20 12.66 -2.92 12.08
N ILE A 21 13.55 -3.92 12.06
CA ILE A 21 13.20 -5.34 12.03
C ILE A 21 12.66 -5.76 13.42
N ALA A 22 11.56 -5.15 13.84
CA ALA A 22 10.49 -5.95 14.41
C ALA A 22 9.86 -6.69 13.22
N ASP A 23 9.26 -7.86 13.43
CA ASP A 23 8.70 -8.71 12.37
C ASP A 23 7.39 -8.11 11.81
N THR A 24 7.36 -6.79 11.61
CA THR A 24 6.23 -5.97 11.21
C THR A 24 6.33 -5.68 9.72
N THR A 25 5.44 -6.31 8.96
CA THR A 25 5.31 -6.18 7.51
C THR A 25 4.16 -5.25 7.15
N LEU A 26 4.46 -4.17 6.41
CA LEU A 26 3.46 -3.39 5.70
C LEU A 26 3.02 -4.15 4.45
N TYR A 27 1.72 -4.41 4.30
CA TYR A 27 1.15 -5.12 3.17
C TYR A 27 -0.08 -4.40 2.63
N GLY A 28 -0.49 -4.74 1.41
CA GLY A 28 -1.65 -4.11 0.82
C GLY A 28 -1.79 -4.47 -0.66
N LYS A 29 -2.89 -4.00 -1.24
CA LYS A 29 -3.17 -4.12 -2.67
C LYS A 29 -3.68 -2.78 -3.16
N ILE A 30 -3.06 -2.25 -4.20
CA ILE A 30 -3.60 -1.14 -4.98
C ILE A 30 -4.35 -1.78 -6.15
N HIS A 31 -5.65 -1.55 -6.22
CA HIS A 31 -6.52 -2.09 -7.26
C HIS A 31 -7.45 -0.99 -7.75
N VAL A 32 -7.13 -0.48 -8.94
CA VAL A 32 -7.82 0.62 -9.60
C VAL A 32 -8.38 0.10 -10.91
N SER A 33 -9.63 0.42 -11.21
CA SER A 33 -10.28 0.11 -12.48
C SER A 33 -10.74 1.38 -13.18
N THR A 34 -10.80 1.32 -14.51
CA THR A 34 -11.52 2.30 -15.31
C THR A 34 -12.80 1.66 -15.77
N ASP A 35 -13.91 2.20 -15.31
CA ASP A 35 -15.22 1.65 -15.56
C ASP A 35 -15.90 2.51 -16.63
N PHE A 36 -16.49 1.84 -17.62
CA PHE A 36 -17.29 2.45 -18.66
C PHE A 36 -18.75 2.08 -18.42
N TYR A 37 -19.61 3.09 -18.25
CA TYR A 37 -21.04 2.88 -18.10
C TYR A 37 -21.76 3.64 -19.21
N GLY A 38 -22.45 2.89 -20.07
CA GLY A 38 -23.40 3.40 -21.05
C GLY A 38 -24.79 2.83 -20.74
N SER A 39 -25.82 3.64 -20.90
CA SER A 39 -27.22 3.21 -20.84
C SER A 39 -27.81 3.38 -22.23
N ASP A 40 -28.61 2.42 -22.70
CA ASP A 40 -29.23 2.44 -24.04
C ASP A 40 -30.11 3.69 -24.28
N ASN A 41 -30.46 4.43 -23.22
CA ASN A 41 -31.27 5.65 -23.26
C ASN A 41 -30.50 6.95 -22.92
N GLU A 42 -29.18 6.89 -22.71
CA GLU A 42 -28.35 8.07 -22.43
C GLU A 42 -27.42 8.40 -23.61
N SER A 43 -27.44 9.64 -24.08
CA SER A 43 -26.55 10.12 -25.15
C SER A 43 -25.09 10.35 -24.68
N SER A 44 -24.77 10.14 -23.41
CA SER A 44 -23.46 10.42 -22.82
C SER A 44 -22.73 9.15 -22.39
N ASN A 45 -21.51 9.01 -22.90
CA ASN A 45 -20.54 7.99 -22.49
C ASN A 45 -19.83 8.43 -21.20
N ASN A 46 -20.01 7.70 -20.10
CA ASN A 46 -19.38 8.00 -18.82
C ASN A 46 -18.21 7.07 -18.55
N TYR A 47 -17.05 7.66 -18.27
CA TYR A 47 -15.85 6.96 -17.79
C TYR A 47 -15.60 7.34 -16.34
N ALA A 48 -15.46 6.35 -15.47
CA ALA A 48 -15.11 6.55 -14.07
C ALA A 48 -13.80 5.83 -13.72
N ILE A 49 -13.01 6.44 -12.84
CA ILE A 49 -11.88 5.77 -12.20
C ILE A 49 -12.34 5.33 -10.83
N SER A 50 -12.32 4.02 -10.59
CA SER A 50 -12.88 3.40 -9.40
C SER A 50 -11.79 2.69 -8.59
N SER A 51 -11.90 2.76 -7.27
CA SER A 51 -11.10 1.91 -6.38
C SER A 51 -11.81 0.58 -6.19
N ASN A 52 -11.17 -0.52 -6.61
CA ASN A 52 -11.73 -1.86 -6.50
C ASN A 52 -11.14 -2.61 -5.30
N SER A 53 -11.54 -2.23 -4.08
CA SER A 53 -11.03 -2.85 -2.85
C SER A 53 -9.52 -2.70 -2.68
N SER A 54 -8.99 -1.51 -3.00
CA SER A 54 -7.65 -1.11 -2.57
C SER A 54 -7.59 -1.10 -1.06
N ARG A 55 -6.52 -1.66 -0.49
CA ARG A 55 -6.35 -1.81 0.96
C ARG A 55 -4.89 -1.75 1.34
N ILE A 56 -4.63 -1.27 2.54
CA ILE A 56 -3.32 -1.26 3.18
C ILE A 56 -3.51 -1.80 4.61
N GLY A 57 -2.54 -2.56 5.07
CA GLY A 57 -2.56 -3.22 6.36
C GLY A 57 -1.14 -3.40 6.89
N ILE A 58 -1.03 -3.52 8.20
CA ILE A 58 0.22 -3.83 8.88
C ILE A 58 -0.01 -5.18 9.54
N ARG A 59 0.94 -6.10 9.37
CA ARG A 59 0.96 -7.38 10.07
C ARG A 59 2.25 -7.47 10.87
N GLY A 60 2.21 -7.98 12.09
CA GLY A 60 3.39 -8.22 12.90
C GLY A 60 3.39 -9.57 13.58
N THR A 61 4.58 -10.06 13.87
CA THR A 61 4.79 -11.21 14.76
C THR A 61 5.77 -10.81 15.86
N GLU A 62 5.47 -11.17 17.11
CA GLU A 62 6.36 -10.94 18.26
C GLU A 62 6.46 -12.22 19.10
N ASP A 63 7.68 -12.69 19.32
CA ASP A 63 7.94 -13.88 20.14
C ASP A 63 7.84 -13.52 21.64
N ILE A 64 6.92 -14.18 22.35
CA ILE A 64 6.68 -13.94 23.79
C ILE A 64 7.35 -15.04 24.63
N ALA A 65 7.46 -16.26 24.11
CA ALA A 65 8.14 -17.38 24.76
C ALA A 65 8.57 -18.44 23.73
N ASN A 66 9.29 -19.47 24.19
CA ASN A 66 9.65 -20.61 23.34
C ASN A 66 8.40 -21.21 22.69
N ASN A 67 8.34 -21.12 21.37
CA ASN A 67 7.26 -21.64 20.55
C ASN A 67 5.88 -20.94 20.75
N LEU A 68 5.88 -19.70 21.24
CA LEU A 68 4.69 -18.86 21.39
C LEU A 68 4.94 -17.46 20.79
N ALA A 69 4.14 -17.11 19.79
CA ALA A 69 4.20 -15.82 19.12
C ALA A 69 2.85 -15.10 19.16
N LEU A 70 2.87 -13.79 19.42
CA LEU A 70 1.77 -12.86 19.22
C LEU A 70 1.72 -12.44 17.76
N VAL A 71 0.55 -12.54 17.14
CA VAL A 71 0.31 -12.13 15.76
C VAL A 71 -0.71 -11.01 15.76
N TYR A 72 -0.46 -9.94 15.01
CA TYR A 72 -1.38 -8.81 14.82
C TYR A 72 -1.38 -8.31 13.38
#